data_AF-A0A2R3JKY7-F1
#
_entry.id   AF-A0A2R3JKY7-F1
#
_cell.length_a   1.000
_cell.length_b   1.000
_cell.length_c   1.000
_cell.angle_alpha   90.00
_cell.angle_beta   90.00
_cell.angle_gamma   90.00
#
_symmetry.space_group_name_H-M   'P 1'
#
loop_
_entity.id
_entity.type
_entity.pdbx_description
1 polymer ?
#
loop_
_entity_poly.entity_id
_entity_poly.type
_entity_poly.pdbx_seq_one_letter_code
_entity_poly.pdbx_strand_id
1 'polypeptide(L)' 'MFEFVKMMFNAGCQVEGYVSYGAITAEEYKMITGEDYVVPATT' A
#
# COMPACT_ATOMS: atom_id res chain seq x y z
N MET A 1 -7.13 -8.97 -0.56
CA MET A 1 -6.35 -8.02 0.27
C MET A 1 -6.46 -6.59 -0.26
N PHE A 2 -6.47 -6.36 -1.57
CA PHE A 2 -6.68 -5.04 -2.19
C PHE A 2 -7.81 -4.19 -1.57
N GLU A 3 -9.06 -4.69 -1.54
CA GLU A 3 -10.21 -3.97 -1.00
C GLU A 3 -10.05 -3.60 0.49
N PHE A 4 -9.42 -4.48 1.27
CA PHE A 4 -9.13 -4.23 2.69
C PHE A 4 -8.08 -3.12 2.86
N VAL A 5 -7.01 -3.16 2.06
CA VAL A 5 -5.96 -2.13 2.08
C VAL A 5 -6.53 -0.78 1.61
N LYS A 6 -7.43 -0.79 0.62
CA LYS A 6 -8.15 0.42 0.18
C LYS A 6 -9.05 0.99 1.28
N MET A 7 -9.75 0.15 2.04
CA MET A 7 -10.52 0.60 3.21
C MET A 7 -9.61 1.19 4.29
N MET A 8 -8.47 0.58 4.57
CA MET A 8 -7.47 1.10 5.52
C MET A 8 -6.92 2.45 5.09
N PHE A 9 -6.59 2.62 3.81
CA PHE A 9 -6.15 3.90 3.27
C PHE A 9 -7.23 4.98 3.39
N ASN A 10 -8.49 4.66 3.05
CA ASN A 10 -9.62 5.56 3.23
C ASN A 10 -9.89 5.91 4.71
N ALA A 11 -9.50 5.04 5.64
CA ALA A 11 -9.53 5.30 7.08
C ALA A 11 -8.34 6.14 7.58
N GLY A 12 -7.41 6.52 6.70
CA GLY A 12 -6.22 7.31 7.02
C GLY A 12 -5.03 6.49 7.53
N CYS A 13 -5.04 5.16 7.37
CA CYS A 13 -3.90 4.32 7.74
C CYS A 13 -2.86 4.27 6.61
N GLN A 14 -1.59 4.15 6.99
CA GLN A 14 -0.51 3.91 6.03
C GLN A 14 -0.60 2.50 5.47
N VAL A 15 -0.42 2.38 4.15
CA VAL A 15 -0.59 1.12 3.42
C VAL A 15 0.68 0.60 2.74
N GLU A 16 1.79 1.31 2.85
CA GLU A 16 3.08 0.97 2.24
C GLU A 16 3.59 -0.41 2.69
N GLY A 17 3.42 -0.72 3.98
CA GLY A 17 3.84 -2.00 4.55
C GLY A 17 3.14 -3.20 3.89
N TYR A 18 1.90 -3.06 3.43
CA TYR A 18 1.16 -4.17 2.81
C TYR A 18 1.79 -4.62 1.49
N VAL A 19 2.53 -3.76 0.80
CA VAL A 19 3.31 -4.15 -0.37
C VAL A 19 4.50 -5.01 0.05
N SER A 20 5.23 -4.61 1.09
CA SER A 20 6.35 -5.38 1.64
C SER A 20 5.93 -6.76 2.18
N TYR A 21 4.72 -6.86 2.73
CA TYR A 21 4.15 -8.13 3.18
C TYR A 21 3.60 -9.01 2.04
N GLY A 22 3.61 -8.54 0.79
CA GLY A 22 3.04 -9.25 -0.36
C GLY A 22 1.51 -9.33 -0.34
N ALA A 23 0.86 -8.49 0.47
CA ALA A 23 -0.61 -8.43 0.54
C ALA A 23 -1.21 -7.65 -0.64
N ILE A 24 -0.48 -6.69 -1.20
CA ILE A 24 -0.80 -5.99 -2.44
C ILE A 24 0.45 -5.79 -3.30
N THR A 25 0.30 -5.57 -4.59
CA THR A 25 1.39 -5.22 -5.50
C THR A 25 1.70 -3.71 -5.47
N ALA A 26 2.83 -3.30 -6.04
CA ALA A 26 3.16 -1.89 -6.22
C ALA A 26 2.14 -1.17 -7.14
N GLU A 27 1.60 -1.86 -8.15
CA GLU A 27 0.55 -1.31 -9.02
C GLU A 27 -0.75 -1.10 -8.24
N GLU A 28 -1.13 -2.06 -7.41
CA GLU A 28 -2.29 -1.95 -6.52
C GLU A 28 -2.12 -0.81 -5.51
N TYR A 29 -0.93 -0.65 -4.93
CA TYR A 29 -0.62 0.49 -4.07
C TYR A 29 -0.85 1.83 -4.78
N LYS A 30 -0.38 1.94 -6.03
CA LYS A 30 -0.59 3.14 -6.86
C LYS A 30 -2.05 3.38 -7.19
N MET A 31 -2.85 2.33 -7.40
CA MET A 31 -4.30 2.47 -7.62
C MET A 31 -5.04 2.97 -6.37
N ILE A 32 -4.53 2.66 -5.17
CA ILE A 32 -5.15 3.07 -3.90
C ILE A 32 -4.74 4.50 -3.52
N THR A 33 -3.43 4.78 -3.57
CA THR A 33 -2.84 6.02 -3.05
C THR A 33 -2.67 7.11 -4.11
N GLY A 34 -2.59 6.72 -5.39
CA GLY A 34 -2.18 7.61 -6.48
C GLY A 34 -0.67 7.81 -6.58
N GLU A 35 0.12 7.24 -5.66
CA GLU A 35 1.56 7.42 -5.56
C GLU A 35 2.32 6.15 -5.99
N ASP A 36 3.50 6.33 -6.59
CA ASP A 36 4.38 5.20 -6.87
C ASP A 36 4.91 4.62 -5.56
N TYR A 37 4.84 3.30 -5.42
CA TYR A 37 5.37 2.62 -4.24
C TYR A 37 6.89 2.76 -4.19
N VAL A 38 7.41 3.38 -3.14
CA VAL A 38 8.84 3.46 -2.85
C VAL A 38 9.16 2.43 -1.78
N VAL A 39 10.10 1.54 -2.06
CA VAL A 39 10.56 0.56 -1.06
C VAL A 39 11.13 1.33 0.13
N PRO A 40 10.56 1.17 1.34
CA PRO A 40 11.09 1.86 2.51
C PRO A 40 12.51 1.36 2.76
N ALA A 41 13.47 2.29 2.81
CA ALA A 41 14.85 1.97 3.11
C ALA A 41 14.94 1.43 4.54
N THR A 42 15.11 0.13 4.68
CA THR A 42 15.48 -0.51 5.95
C THR A 42 16.87 -0.01 6.34
N THR A 43 16.95 0.95 7.25
CA THR A 43 18.20 1.38 7.91
C THR A 43 18.35 0.64 9.23
#